data_AF-A0ABD2A4U4-F1
#
_entry.id   AF-A0ABD2A4U4-F1
#
_cell.length_a   1.000
_cell.length_b   1.000
_cell.length_c   1.000
_cell.angle_alpha   90.00
_cell.angle_beta   90.00
_cell.angle_gamma   90.00
#
_symmetry.space_group_name_H-M   'P 1'
#
loop_
_entity.id
_entity.type
_entity.pdbx_description
1 polymer ?
#
loop_
_entity_poly.entity_id
_entity_poly.type
_entity_poly.pdbx_seq_one_letter_code
_entity_poly.pdbx_strand_id
1 'polypeptide(L)'
;MENHSQESHVVKTDGEETLEKKISCLETENTKIREEFNMQRAKMKELFLQKEEELKRRLEDNISLQDENAKLKNDLDEAKSQLVVADLKIQNDILIERRKAQEEIASLQQVIHETVEESSCVRKRQDTEISKLKLSLVKLQEENVMLKSQLPREPQLDGPQISLSTVTKTLARKVASQLGADALSLGPDNLEENMRKAQEDAEVLRSLLVPLEHEIKALKEKLRTTDDELQKCKEVQLLKKQQESGNSQESCDMCRNYEAQLVKIQENVKDLEKQLVDSERMLHVQKEDLAKEVEFRHEMEQKWNEKKEEHKIKVAELTDISQTAQKTLLEIKKNFEHIQRTITDELSRLTREREEVQKHLLALQKQNENLMGKHSKHSHQLQSESINMPNNVEDLHLSLLKTHEDLIMARVAQEVAEENERTLRSEVNLLREEMVRESAAKEQQVLMLRNDISEFKLQLDKYAREQRSFTEKEEKFDQLEKQLEEVSREKEKAELAMTELKQRVTSLQQELDTSETVQKDFVRLSQSLQVQLERIRQAGSEVRWQHEEDVDECPSCHVTFTVTKKKVHCRHCGHIFCQSCLSRVVNSGPKQRPSRVCDVCHTLLVQDTAPYFSQEPPHTPD
;
A
#
# COMPACT_ATOMS: atom_id res chain seq x y z
N MET A 1 134.88 81.69 16.84
CA MET A 1 134.28 82.23 18.06
C MET A 1 132.80 82.47 17.77
N GLU A 2 131.94 82.06 18.71
CA GLU A 2 130.54 82.51 18.92
C GLU A 2 129.43 82.20 17.87
N ASN A 3 128.20 82.04 18.42
CA ASN A 3 126.86 82.08 17.77
C ASN A 3 126.50 80.93 16.80
N HIS A 4 125.25 80.48 16.60
CA HIS A 4 123.91 80.89 17.01
C HIS A 4 122.93 79.71 16.75
N SER A 5 121.74 79.82 17.37
CA SER A 5 120.42 79.21 17.14
C SER A 5 120.08 78.39 15.88
N GLN A 6 119.06 77.53 16.07
CA GLN A 6 117.93 77.18 15.19
C GLN A 6 117.84 75.80 14.50
N GLU A 7 116.62 75.24 14.62
CA GLU A 7 115.95 74.20 13.82
C GLU A 7 116.44 72.75 13.96
N SER A 8 115.64 71.69 13.87
CA SER A 8 114.19 71.44 13.77
C SER A 8 114.04 69.91 13.71
N HIS A 9 113.01 69.34 14.34
CA HIS A 9 112.17 68.28 13.73
C HIS A 9 111.04 67.88 14.69
N VAL A 10 109.88 68.50 14.49
CA VAL A 10 108.57 68.03 14.96
C VAL A 10 108.10 66.95 13.98
N VAL A 11 107.86 65.73 14.46
CA VAL A 11 107.29 64.64 13.66
C VAL A 11 106.18 63.93 14.46
N LYS A 12 104.94 64.19 14.04
CA LYS A 12 103.72 63.34 14.08
C LYS A 12 103.06 63.04 15.44
N THR A 13 102.17 63.95 15.86
CA THR A 13 100.99 63.70 16.71
C THR A 13 99.67 63.84 15.93
N ASP A 14 99.70 63.66 14.60
CA ASP A 14 98.52 63.80 13.73
C ASP A 14 97.84 62.46 13.41
N GLY A 15 98.51 61.34 13.72
CA GLY A 15 98.06 59.97 13.41
C GLY A 15 97.22 59.27 14.51
N GLU A 16 97.45 59.61 15.79
CA GLU A 16 96.66 59.05 16.90
C GLU A 16 95.26 59.68 16.96
N GLU A 17 95.16 61.00 16.75
CA GLU A 17 93.89 61.72 16.74
C GLU A 17 92.99 61.31 15.55
N THR A 18 93.58 60.86 14.43
CA THR A 18 92.82 60.29 13.29
C THR A 18 92.39 58.84 13.52
N LEU A 19 93.19 58.04 14.24
CA LEU A 19 92.84 56.66 14.59
C LEU A 19 91.74 56.60 15.66
N GLU A 20 91.80 57.44 16.69
CA GLU A 20 90.75 57.54 17.72
C GLU A 20 89.41 57.99 17.14
N LYS A 21 89.42 59.00 16.25
CA LYS A 21 88.21 59.42 15.51
C LYS A 21 87.64 58.29 14.65
N LYS A 22 88.50 57.46 14.06
CA LYS A 22 88.08 56.31 13.24
C LYS A 22 87.52 55.15 14.08
N ILE A 23 88.11 54.89 15.24
CA ILE A 23 87.59 53.92 16.23
C ILE A 23 86.21 54.38 16.72
N SER A 24 86.07 55.65 17.11
CA SER A 24 84.79 56.21 17.54
C SER A 24 83.72 56.14 16.44
N CYS A 25 84.07 56.43 15.18
CA CYS A 25 83.17 56.21 14.04
C CYS A 25 82.74 54.74 13.91
N LEU A 26 83.67 53.79 13.96
CA LEU A 26 83.36 52.35 13.86
C LEU A 26 82.54 51.83 15.05
N GLU A 27 82.73 52.39 16.24
CA GLU A 27 81.92 52.10 17.43
C GLU A 27 80.49 52.59 17.25
N THR A 28 80.30 53.83 16.77
CA THR A 28 78.95 54.36 16.48
C THR A 28 78.26 53.63 15.33
N GLU A 29 79.01 53.14 14.35
CA GLU A 29 78.48 52.32 13.26
C GLU A 29 78.08 50.93 13.79
N ASN A 30 78.89 50.32 14.66
CA ASN A 30 78.52 49.06 15.34
C ASN A 30 77.28 49.20 16.23
N THR A 31 77.12 50.30 16.96
CA THR A 31 75.91 50.52 17.76
C THR A 31 74.69 50.67 16.89
N LYS A 32 74.78 51.41 15.77
CA LYS A 32 73.69 51.53 14.78
C LYS A 32 73.31 50.17 14.20
N ILE A 33 74.29 49.36 13.78
CA ILE A 33 74.04 48.01 13.24
C ILE A 33 73.36 47.12 14.30
N ARG A 34 73.77 47.21 15.58
CA ARG A 34 73.13 46.46 16.67
C ARG A 34 71.70 46.92 16.92
N GLU A 35 71.45 48.22 16.90
CA GLU A 35 70.10 48.79 17.06
C GLU A 35 69.18 48.39 15.89
N GLU A 36 69.67 48.46 14.66
CA GLU A 36 68.96 48.01 13.46
C GLU A 36 68.64 46.50 13.54
N PHE A 37 69.60 45.68 13.94
CA PHE A 37 69.40 44.24 14.13
C PHE A 37 68.36 43.96 15.24
N ASN A 38 68.42 44.68 16.36
CA ASN A 38 67.45 44.54 17.44
C ASN A 38 66.03 44.98 17.00
N MET A 39 65.93 46.05 16.21
CA MET A 39 64.67 46.51 15.62
C MET A 39 64.09 45.47 14.65
N GLN A 40 64.91 44.92 13.76
CA GLN A 40 64.52 43.86 12.84
C GLN A 40 64.06 42.59 13.60
N ARG A 41 64.78 42.21 14.65
CA ARG A 41 64.41 41.08 15.52
C ARG A 41 63.09 41.32 16.24
N ALA A 42 62.85 42.52 16.76
CA ALA A 42 61.59 42.88 17.40
C ALA A 42 60.42 42.79 16.41
N LYS A 43 60.58 43.33 15.20
CA LYS A 43 59.58 43.26 14.13
C LYS A 43 59.31 41.81 13.70
N MET A 44 60.34 40.98 13.59
CA MET A 44 60.17 39.56 13.26
C MET A 44 59.43 38.80 14.37
N LYS A 45 59.72 39.11 15.65
CA LYS A 45 59.01 38.53 16.80
C LYS A 45 57.53 38.92 16.81
N GLU A 46 57.23 40.19 16.52
CA GLU A 46 55.85 40.67 16.42
C GLU A 46 55.08 39.96 15.30
N LEU A 47 55.67 39.84 14.10
CA LEU A 47 55.07 39.11 12.98
C LEU A 47 54.84 37.63 13.31
N PHE A 48 55.77 37.00 14.04
CA PHE A 48 55.63 35.61 14.46
C PHE A 48 54.45 35.44 15.43
N LEU A 49 54.32 36.33 16.42
CA LEU A 49 53.21 36.28 17.38
C LEU A 49 51.85 36.54 16.69
N GLN A 50 51.79 37.50 15.76
CA GLN A 50 50.59 37.74 14.95
C GLN A 50 50.20 36.49 14.14
N LYS A 51 51.17 35.79 13.56
CA LYS A 51 50.92 34.54 12.81
C LYS A 51 50.51 33.39 13.71
N GLU A 52 51.08 33.27 14.91
CA GLU A 52 50.66 32.28 15.89
C GLU A 52 49.21 32.49 16.33
N GLU A 53 48.81 33.75 16.55
CA GLU A 53 47.44 34.10 16.93
C GLU A 53 46.44 33.98 15.78
N GLU A 54 46.84 34.25 14.54
CA GLU A 54 46.06 33.91 13.35
C GLU A 54 45.84 32.40 13.25
N LEU A 55 46.88 31.60 13.50
CA LEU A 55 46.79 30.13 13.43
C LEU A 55 45.90 29.56 14.54
N LYS A 56 45.94 30.12 15.75
CA LYS A 56 45.01 29.76 16.84
C LYS A 56 43.55 30.03 16.47
N ARG A 57 43.25 31.23 15.96
CA ARG A 57 41.89 31.56 15.48
C ARG A 57 41.41 30.61 14.38
N ARG A 58 42.27 30.31 13.41
CA ARG A 58 41.95 29.33 12.35
C ARG A 58 41.67 27.93 12.90
N LEU A 59 42.38 27.52 13.95
CA LEU A 59 42.16 26.24 14.61
C LEU A 59 40.79 26.21 15.32
N GLU A 60 40.45 27.27 16.05
CA GLU A 60 39.15 27.42 16.72
C GLU A 60 37.99 27.44 15.71
N ASP A 61 38.13 28.18 14.61
CA ASP A 61 37.16 28.19 13.52
C ASP A 61 37.00 26.78 12.92
N ASN A 62 38.09 26.03 12.74
CA ASN A 62 38.04 24.67 12.20
C ASN A 62 37.30 23.72 13.15
N ILE A 63 37.54 23.82 14.45
CA ILE A 63 36.84 23.02 15.47
C ILE A 63 35.34 23.36 15.46
N SER A 64 34.98 24.65 15.43
CA SER A 64 33.57 25.06 15.35
C SER A 64 32.87 24.52 14.09
N LEU A 65 33.56 24.57 12.94
CA LEU A 65 33.04 24.02 11.68
C LEU A 65 32.94 22.49 11.70
N GLN A 66 33.84 21.80 12.40
CA GLN A 66 33.75 20.35 12.60
C GLN A 66 32.54 19.99 13.47
N ASP A 67 32.29 20.73 14.54
CA ASP A 67 31.12 20.53 15.40
C ASP A 67 29.81 20.80 14.67
N GLU A 68 29.75 21.85 13.84
CA GLU A 68 28.61 22.14 12.98
C GLU A 68 28.38 21.04 11.94
N ASN A 69 29.44 20.55 11.28
CA ASN A 69 29.34 19.41 10.37
C ASN A 69 28.82 18.15 11.07
N ALA A 70 29.28 17.88 12.30
CA ALA A 70 28.81 16.73 13.07
C ALA A 70 27.31 16.84 13.41
N LYS A 71 26.84 18.04 13.80
CA LYS A 71 25.41 18.30 14.04
C LYS A 71 24.59 18.12 12.77
N LEU A 72 24.99 18.76 11.68
CA LEU A 72 24.30 18.65 10.38
C LEU A 72 24.25 17.20 9.88
N LYS A 73 25.30 16.40 10.14
CA LYS A 73 25.32 14.98 9.80
C LYS A 73 24.32 14.18 10.63
N ASN A 74 24.23 14.43 11.93
CA ASN A 74 23.23 13.80 12.80
C ASN A 74 21.81 14.17 12.38
N ASP A 75 21.54 15.44 12.09
CA ASP A 75 20.23 15.91 11.62
C ASP A 75 19.85 15.26 10.28
N LEU A 76 20.83 15.07 9.38
CA LEU A 76 20.64 14.37 8.13
C LEU A 76 20.32 12.89 8.34
N ASP A 77 21.02 12.21 9.24
CA ASP A 77 20.80 10.79 9.52
C ASP A 77 19.46 10.55 10.22
N GLU A 78 19.04 11.45 11.11
CA GLU A 78 17.71 11.44 11.72
C GLU A 78 16.61 11.65 10.67
N ALA A 79 16.76 12.65 9.77
CA ALA A 79 15.81 12.88 8.69
C ALA A 79 15.70 11.68 7.73
N LYS A 80 16.82 11.00 7.44
CA LYS A 80 16.81 9.75 6.66
C LYS A 80 16.05 8.64 7.37
N SER A 81 16.28 8.46 8.67
CA SER A 81 15.56 7.46 9.49
C SER A 81 14.05 7.71 9.45
N GLN A 82 13.63 8.97 9.62
CA GLN A 82 12.22 9.35 9.54
C GLN A 82 11.60 9.08 8.15
N LEU A 83 12.34 9.33 7.06
CA LEU A 83 11.89 9.02 5.71
C LEU A 83 11.70 7.52 5.50
N VAL A 84 12.62 6.68 5.98
CA VAL A 84 12.48 5.21 5.89
C VAL A 84 11.26 4.72 6.67
N VAL A 85 11.03 5.25 7.87
CA VAL A 85 9.85 4.91 8.67
C VAL A 85 8.56 5.34 7.96
N ALA A 86 8.54 6.53 7.37
CA ALA A 86 7.39 7.01 6.61
C ALA A 86 7.12 6.15 5.37
N ASP A 87 8.16 5.74 4.63
CA ASP A 87 8.03 4.87 3.46
C ASP A 87 7.48 3.49 3.85
N LEU A 88 8.05 2.86 4.88
CA LEU A 88 7.55 1.59 5.40
C LEU A 88 6.09 1.68 5.86
N LYS A 89 5.70 2.80 6.47
CA LYS A 89 4.31 3.04 6.88
C LYS A 89 3.39 3.15 5.67
N ILE A 90 3.77 3.91 4.65
CA ILE A 90 3.00 4.06 3.41
C ILE A 90 2.88 2.72 2.68
N GLN A 91 3.96 1.95 2.58
CA GLN A 91 3.93 0.62 1.98
C GLN A 91 2.99 -0.34 2.73
N ASN A 92 3.02 -0.31 4.06
CA ASN A 92 2.12 -1.12 4.88
C ASN A 92 0.65 -0.69 4.67
N ASP A 93 0.37 0.61 4.67
CA ASP A 93 -0.98 1.14 4.42
C ASP A 93 -1.49 0.71 3.04
N ILE A 94 -0.66 0.80 1.99
CA ILE A 94 -1.00 0.32 0.64
C ILE A 94 -1.29 -1.19 0.63
N LEU A 95 -0.49 -1.99 1.33
CA LEU A 95 -0.72 -3.44 1.42
C LEU A 95 -2.03 -3.76 2.15
N ILE A 96 -2.37 -3.02 3.19
CA ILE A 96 -3.62 -3.15 3.92
C ILE A 96 -4.81 -2.80 3.02
N GLU A 97 -4.76 -1.66 2.30
CA GLU A 97 -5.82 -1.28 1.36
C GLU A 97 -5.98 -2.30 0.24
N ARG A 98 -4.87 -2.82 -0.29
CA ARG A 98 -4.92 -3.86 -1.33
C ARG A 98 -5.58 -5.14 -0.84
N ARG A 99 -5.29 -5.56 0.40
CA ARG A 99 -5.95 -6.72 1.01
C ARG A 99 -7.45 -6.47 1.19
N LYS A 100 -7.84 -5.31 1.71
CA LYS A 100 -9.25 -4.93 1.90
C LYS A 100 -10.03 -4.92 0.58
N ALA A 101 -9.47 -4.29 -0.46
CA ALA A 101 -10.08 -4.31 -1.79
C ALA A 101 -10.24 -5.74 -2.33
N GLN A 102 -9.27 -6.63 -2.07
CA GLN A 102 -9.34 -8.01 -2.52
C GLN A 102 -10.37 -8.84 -1.74
N GLU A 103 -10.54 -8.58 -0.44
CA GLU A 103 -11.61 -9.15 0.40
C GLU A 103 -13.01 -8.66 -0.03
N GLU A 104 -13.15 -7.38 -0.37
CA GLU A 104 -14.39 -6.81 -0.93
C GLU A 104 -14.74 -7.44 -2.28
N ILE A 105 -13.77 -7.59 -3.18
CA ILE A 105 -13.98 -8.25 -4.47
C ILE A 105 -14.43 -9.70 -4.27
N ALA A 106 -13.79 -10.44 -3.35
CA ALA A 106 -14.19 -11.81 -3.04
C ALA A 106 -15.62 -11.88 -2.48
N SER A 107 -15.97 -10.97 -1.58
CA SER A 107 -17.32 -10.87 -1.00
C SER A 107 -18.38 -10.55 -2.07
N LEU A 108 -18.09 -9.61 -2.97
CA LEU A 108 -18.97 -9.28 -4.09
C LEU A 108 -19.12 -10.45 -5.06
N GLN A 109 -18.03 -11.17 -5.35
CA GLN A 109 -18.08 -12.38 -6.17
C GLN A 109 -18.95 -13.47 -5.54
N GLN A 110 -18.87 -13.66 -4.22
CA GLN A 110 -19.72 -14.59 -3.49
C GLN A 110 -21.20 -14.19 -3.56
N VAL A 111 -21.54 -12.93 -3.28
CA VAL A 111 -22.93 -12.45 -3.37
C VAL A 111 -23.49 -12.59 -4.78
N ILE A 112 -22.68 -12.29 -5.81
CA ILE A 112 -23.09 -12.51 -7.21
C ILE A 112 -23.34 -14.00 -7.46
N HIS A 113 -22.47 -14.88 -6.97
CA HIS A 113 -22.63 -16.32 -7.13
C HIS A 113 -23.92 -16.82 -6.46
N GLU A 114 -24.14 -16.47 -5.19
CA GLU A 114 -25.35 -16.81 -4.43
C GLU A 114 -26.62 -16.26 -5.13
N THR A 115 -26.59 -15.01 -5.60
CA THR A 115 -27.72 -14.40 -6.33
C THR A 115 -28.03 -15.16 -7.63
N VAL A 116 -26.99 -15.60 -8.36
CA VAL A 116 -27.14 -16.38 -9.60
C VAL A 116 -27.68 -17.78 -9.29
N GLU A 117 -27.21 -18.42 -8.23
CA GLU A 117 -27.71 -19.73 -7.79
C GLU A 117 -29.16 -19.67 -7.32
N GLU A 118 -29.52 -18.67 -6.52
CA GLU A 118 -30.90 -18.41 -6.12
C GLU A 118 -31.80 -18.17 -7.33
N SER A 119 -31.36 -17.31 -8.26
CA SER A 119 -32.09 -17.05 -9.51
C SER A 119 -32.28 -18.32 -10.35
N SER A 120 -31.26 -19.20 -10.39
CA SER A 120 -31.32 -20.49 -11.06
C SER A 120 -32.30 -21.45 -10.38
N CYS A 121 -32.29 -21.51 -9.05
CA CYS A 121 -33.20 -22.32 -8.25
C CYS A 121 -34.66 -21.85 -8.41
N VAL A 122 -34.90 -20.54 -8.35
CA VAL A 122 -36.22 -19.94 -8.56
C VAL A 122 -36.71 -20.24 -9.97
N ARG A 123 -35.86 -20.10 -10.99
CA ARG A 123 -36.22 -20.43 -12.39
C ARG A 123 -36.64 -21.89 -12.51
N LYS A 124 -35.88 -22.83 -11.94
CA LYS A 124 -36.25 -24.27 -11.91
C LYS A 124 -37.60 -24.51 -11.23
N ARG A 125 -37.89 -23.84 -10.11
CA ARG A 125 -39.20 -23.94 -9.44
C ARG A 125 -40.33 -23.40 -10.32
N GLN A 126 -40.13 -22.25 -10.97
CA GLN A 126 -41.11 -21.68 -11.89
C GLN A 126 -41.37 -22.60 -13.09
N ASP A 127 -40.33 -23.20 -13.67
CA ASP A 127 -40.47 -24.15 -14.78
C ASP A 127 -41.28 -25.40 -14.39
N THR A 128 -41.08 -25.91 -13.17
CA THR A 128 -41.87 -27.05 -12.66
C THR A 128 -43.34 -26.69 -12.41
N GLU A 129 -43.62 -25.52 -11.84
CA GLU A 129 -44.99 -25.03 -11.65
C GLU A 129 -45.69 -24.76 -13.00
N ILE A 130 -45.00 -24.14 -13.96
CA ILE A 130 -45.52 -23.98 -15.33
C ILE A 130 -45.85 -25.33 -15.94
N SER A 131 -45.01 -26.35 -15.74
CA SER A 131 -45.26 -27.70 -16.24
C SER A 131 -46.49 -28.34 -15.60
N LYS A 132 -46.68 -28.19 -14.28
CA LYS A 132 -47.88 -28.65 -13.57
C LYS A 132 -49.14 -27.94 -14.06
N LEU A 133 -49.10 -26.62 -14.20
CA LEU A 133 -50.23 -25.82 -14.68
C LEU A 133 -50.60 -26.18 -16.12
N LYS A 134 -49.62 -26.41 -17.00
CA LYS A 134 -49.86 -26.94 -18.35
C LYS A 134 -50.57 -28.29 -18.30
N LEU A 135 -50.14 -29.18 -17.40
CA LEU A 135 -50.74 -30.50 -17.24
C LEU A 135 -52.18 -30.42 -16.71
N SER A 136 -52.45 -29.53 -15.75
CA SER A 136 -53.80 -29.24 -15.26
C SER A 136 -54.68 -28.59 -16.33
N LEU A 137 -54.13 -27.69 -17.16
CA LEU A 137 -54.85 -27.13 -18.31
C LEU A 137 -55.26 -28.23 -19.29
N VAL A 138 -54.34 -29.14 -19.64
CA VAL A 138 -54.65 -30.29 -20.52
C VAL A 138 -55.76 -31.14 -19.91
N LYS A 139 -55.68 -31.48 -18.62
CA LYS A 139 -56.74 -32.24 -17.93
C LYS A 139 -58.08 -31.53 -17.93
N LEU A 140 -58.12 -30.24 -17.60
CA LEU A 140 -59.35 -29.45 -17.63
C LEU A 140 -59.90 -29.29 -19.06
N GLN A 141 -59.03 -29.31 -20.06
CA GLN A 141 -59.40 -29.24 -21.47
C GLN A 141 -59.99 -30.58 -21.95
N GLU A 142 -59.42 -31.71 -21.51
CA GLU A 142 -59.99 -33.05 -21.69
C GLU A 142 -61.33 -33.19 -20.96
N GLU A 143 -61.44 -32.73 -19.71
CA GLU A 143 -62.70 -32.69 -18.95
C GLU A 143 -63.73 -31.78 -19.63
N ASN A 144 -63.33 -30.64 -20.17
CA ASN A 144 -64.22 -29.78 -20.96
C ASN A 144 -64.69 -30.48 -22.24
N VAL A 145 -63.85 -31.26 -22.91
CA VAL A 145 -64.24 -32.05 -24.08
C VAL A 145 -65.22 -33.16 -23.67
N MET A 146 -64.98 -33.82 -22.53
CA MET A 146 -65.87 -34.84 -21.97
C MET A 146 -67.21 -34.25 -21.50
N LEU A 147 -67.22 -33.08 -20.87
CA LEU A 147 -68.45 -32.38 -20.49
C LEU A 147 -69.20 -31.86 -21.72
N LYS A 148 -68.49 -31.36 -22.75
CA LYS A 148 -69.08 -31.01 -24.04
C LYS A 148 -69.66 -32.20 -24.80
N SER A 149 -69.16 -33.42 -24.59
CA SER A 149 -69.73 -34.63 -25.18
C SER A 149 -70.91 -35.18 -24.38
N GLN A 150 -71.03 -34.81 -23.10
CA GLN A 150 -72.16 -35.13 -22.22
C GLN A 150 -73.30 -34.11 -22.27
N LEU A 151 -73.04 -32.89 -22.74
CA LEU A 151 -74.08 -31.91 -23.07
C LEU A 151 -74.86 -32.38 -24.31
N PRO A 152 -76.21 -32.45 -24.25
CA PRO A 152 -77.02 -32.72 -25.42
C PRO A 152 -76.70 -31.67 -26.49
N ARG A 153 -76.41 -32.12 -27.72
CA ARG A 153 -76.52 -31.27 -28.91
C ARG A 153 -77.99 -30.91 -29.06
N GLU A 154 -78.44 -29.85 -28.38
CA GLU A 154 -79.68 -29.21 -28.77
C GLU A 154 -79.45 -28.32 -29.99
N PRO A 155 -80.42 -28.27 -30.92
CA PRO A 155 -80.25 -27.63 -32.22
C PRO A 155 -80.39 -26.11 -32.13
N GLN A 156 -79.87 -25.47 -33.16
CA GLN A 156 -79.95 -24.03 -33.44
C GLN A 156 -81.32 -23.41 -33.14
N LEU A 157 -81.36 -22.38 -32.31
CA LEU A 157 -82.42 -21.37 -32.31
C LEU A 157 -81.82 -19.98 -32.09
N ASP A 158 -82.07 -19.10 -33.06
CA ASP A 158 -81.77 -17.68 -33.07
C ASP A 158 -82.44 -16.92 -31.90
N GLY A 159 -81.70 -16.06 -31.20
CA GLY A 159 -82.24 -15.11 -30.23
C GLY A 159 -81.16 -14.41 -29.38
N PRO A 160 -81.33 -13.14 -28.97
CA PRO A 160 -80.26 -12.14 -29.01
C PRO A 160 -79.34 -12.05 -27.78
N GLN A 161 -78.14 -11.59 -28.08
CA GLN A 161 -77.00 -11.22 -27.21
C GLN A 161 -77.39 -10.52 -25.90
N ILE A 162 -77.07 -11.12 -24.75
CA ILE A 162 -76.96 -10.42 -23.47
C ILE A 162 -75.51 -10.49 -23.00
N SER A 163 -74.81 -9.37 -23.18
CA SER A 163 -73.40 -9.16 -22.88
C SER A 163 -73.12 -9.05 -21.38
N LEU A 164 -72.43 -10.04 -20.81
CA LEU A 164 -71.80 -10.05 -19.48
C LEU A 164 -70.53 -9.15 -19.42
N SER A 165 -70.63 -7.90 -19.87
CA SER A 165 -69.50 -6.95 -19.93
C SER A 165 -69.43 -5.98 -18.74
N THR A 166 -70.31 -6.11 -17.76
CA THR A 166 -70.42 -5.15 -16.63
C THR A 166 -69.74 -5.64 -15.35
N VAL A 167 -69.52 -6.95 -15.18
CA VAL A 167 -68.91 -7.50 -13.96
C VAL A 167 -67.37 -7.50 -14.02
N THR A 168 -66.79 -7.46 -15.21
CA THR A 168 -65.33 -7.49 -15.42
C THR A 168 -64.64 -6.13 -15.30
N LYS A 169 -65.38 -5.01 -15.33
CA LYS A 169 -64.79 -3.66 -15.19
C LYS A 169 -64.64 -3.18 -13.74
N THR A 170 -65.23 -3.87 -12.76
CA THR A 170 -65.16 -3.48 -11.34
C THR A 170 -64.00 -4.15 -10.59
N LEU A 171 -63.49 -5.29 -11.09
CA LEU A 171 -62.33 -5.98 -10.51
C LEU A 171 -60.99 -5.36 -10.92
N ALA A 172 -60.89 -4.74 -12.09
CA ALA A 172 -59.64 -4.15 -12.59
C ALA A 172 -59.22 -2.86 -11.83
N ARG A 173 -60.11 -2.23 -11.07
CA ARG A 173 -59.81 -1.00 -10.32
C ARG A 173 -59.32 -1.25 -8.89
N LYS A 174 -59.40 -2.51 -8.40
CA LYS A 174 -59.01 -2.90 -7.02
C LYS A 174 -57.65 -3.61 -6.94
N VAL A 175 -57.09 -4.01 -8.08
CA VAL A 175 -55.78 -4.69 -8.16
C VAL A 175 -54.63 -3.71 -8.43
N ALA A 176 -54.92 -2.50 -8.93
CA ALA A 176 -53.92 -1.47 -9.18
C ALA A 176 -53.50 -0.68 -7.91
N SER A 177 -54.14 -0.88 -6.76
CA SER A 177 -53.83 -0.18 -5.50
C SER A 177 -53.05 -1.04 -4.49
N GLN A 178 -52.55 -2.21 -4.88
CA GLN A 178 -51.86 -3.15 -3.99
C GLN A 178 -50.47 -3.60 -4.47
N LEU A 179 -49.93 -2.99 -5.53
CA LEU A 179 -48.55 -3.22 -5.95
C LEU A 179 -47.76 -1.93 -5.73
N GLY A 180 -46.96 -1.97 -4.67
CA GLY A 180 -46.22 -0.85 -4.11
C GLY A 180 -45.19 -0.26 -5.08
N ALA A 181 -45.24 1.06 -5.18
CA ALA A 181 -44.21 1.89 -5.76
C ALA A 181 -44.08 3.13 -4.87
N ASP A 182 -43.61 2.96 -3.64
CA ASP A 182 -43.29 4.06 -2.71
C ASP A 182 -42.12 3.69 -1.79
N ALA A 183 -41.10 3.02 -2.33
CA ALA A 183 -39.78 3.01 -1.72
C ALA A 183 -38.95 4.05 -2.45
N LEU A 184 -38.87 5.27 -1.88
CA LEU A 184 -37.80 6.28 -2.00
C LEU A 184 -38.37 7.67 -1.64
N SER A 185 -38.69 7.89 -0.36
CA SER A 185 -38.78 9.24 0.20
C SER A 185 -38.39 9.20 1.68
N LEU A 186 -37.16 9.62 1.97
CA LEU A 186 -36.62 9.76 3.33
C LEU A 186 -37.14 11.08 3.93
N GLY A 187 -38.27 10.99 4.63
CA GLY A 187 -38.77 12.03 5.53
C GLY A 187 -38.63 11.60 7.01
N PRO A 188 -38.54 12.55 7.96
CA PRO A 188 -38.23 12.27 9.37
C PRO A 188 -39.31 11.49 10.13
N ASP A 189 -40.51 11.34 9.56
CA ASP A 189 -41.66 10.69 10.22
C ASP A 189 -41.57 9.15 10.25
N ASN A 190 -40.57 8.55 9.59
CA ASN A 190 -40.42 7.09 9.50
C ASN A 190 -39.73 6.46 10.73
N LEU A 191 -39.01 7.23 11.56
CA LEU A 191 -38.33 6.65 12.73
C LEU A 191 -39.34 6.28 13.84
N GLU A 192 -40.38 7.09 14.04
CA GLU A 192 -41.38 6.88 15.07
C GLU A 192 -42.32 5.71 14.75
N GLU A 193 -42.71 5.57 13.48
CA GLU A 193 -43.51 4.42 13.00
C GLU A 193 -42.68 3.11 13.05
N ASN A 194 -41.39 3.14 12.72
CA ASN A 194 -40.52 1.96 12.84
C ASN A 194 -40.24 1.56 14.29
N MET A 195 -40.10 2.53 15.20
CA MET A 195 -39.98 2.24 16.64
C MET A 195 -41.29 1.66 17.20
N ARG A 196 -42.45 2.19 16.78
CA ARG A 196 -43.75 1.65 17.19
C ARG A 196 -43.95 0.23 16.66
N LYS A 197 -43.58 -0.04 15.40
CA LYS A 197 -43.67 -1.36 14.79
C LYS A 197 -42.71 -2.37 15.42
N ALA A 198 -41.47 -1.99 15.72
CA ALA A 198 -40.53 -2.84 16.44
C ALA A 198 -41.01 -3.14 17.87
N GLN A 199 -41.72 -2.21 18.51
CA GLN A 199 -42.30 -2.39 19.83
C GLN A 199 -43.54 -3.30 19.80
N GLU A 200 -44.41 -3.14 18.79
CA GLU A 200 -45.54 -4.03 18.50
C GLU A 200 -45.04 -5.46 18.18
N ASP A 201 -44.01 -5.61 17.35
CA ASP A 201 -43.40 -6.91 17.01
C ASP A 201 -42.76 -7.58 18.24
N ALA A 202 -42.09 -6.81 19.11
CA ALA A 202 -41.52 -7.30 20.37
C ALA A 202 -42.60 -7.71 21.40
N GLU A 203 -43.79 -7.10 21.35
CA GLU A 203 -44.91 -7.46 22.21
C GLU A 203 -45.65 -8.70 21.68
N VAL A 204 -45.80 -8.83 20.35
CA VAL A 204 -46.29 -10.05 19.71
C VAL A 204 -45.36 -11.23 19.99
N LEU A 205 -44.04 -11.05 19.87
CA LEU A 205 -43.07 -12.09 20.21
C LEU A 205 -43.14 -12.48 21.68
N ARG A 206 -43.32 -11.53 22.60
CA ARG A 206 -43.57 -11.83 24.03
C ARG A 206 -44.87 -12.59 24.24
N SER A 207 -45.93 -12.27 23.49
CA SER A 207 -47.20 -12.99 23.57
C SER A 207 -47.11 -14.45 23.10
N LEU A 208 -46.15 -14.79 22.24
CA LEU A 208 -45.90 -16.16 21.77
C LEU A 208 -44.85 -16.90 22.61
N LEU A 209 -43.79 -16.21 23.05
CA LEU A 209 -42.71 -16.79 23.82
C LEU A 209 -43.12 -17.14 25.26
N VAL A 210 -43.94 -16.31 25.90
CA VAL A 210 -44.37 -16.57 27.28
C VAL A 210 -45.21 -17.85 27.39
N PRO A 211 -46.21 -18.12 26.52
CA PRO A 211 -46.89 -19.42 26.50
C PRO A 211 -45.96 -20.59 26.21
N LEU A 212 -45.02 -20.44 25.27
CA LEU A 212 -44.04 -21.49 24.95
C LEU A 212 -43.07 -21.76 26.12
N GLU A 213 -42.66 -20.74 26.87
CA GLU A 213 -41.88 -20.93 28.10
C GLU A 213 -42.67 -21.66 29.18
N HIS A 214 -43.97 -21.36 29.33
CA HIS A 214 -44.84 -22.08 30.25
C HIS A 214 -45.06 -23.53 29.81
N GLU A 215 -45.22 -23.80 28.51
CA GLU A 215 -45.29 -25.15 27.96
C GLU A 215 -43.98 -25.91 28.15
N ILE A 216 -42.82 -25.30 27.87
CA ILE A 216 -41.52 -25.91 28.12
C ILE A 216 -41.32 -26.20 29.60
N LYS A 217 -41.76 -25.31 30.50
CA LYS A 217 -41.68 -25.52 31.94
C LYS A 217 -42.60 -26.67 32.39
N ALA A 218 -43.83 -26.71 31.89
CA ALA A 218 -44.77 -27.80 32.14
C ALA A 218 -44.28 -29.15 31.57
N LEU A 219 -43.64 -29.14 30.40
CA LEU A 219 -43.03 -30.34 29.80
C LEU A 219 -41.81 -30.80 30.60
N LYS A 220 -40.97 -29.88 31.10
CA LYS A 220 -39.84 -30.21 31.99
C LYS A 220 -40.33 -30.80 33.33
N GLU A 221 -41.45 -30.32 33.86
CA GLU A 221 -42.03 -30.84 35.10
C GLU A 221 -42.74 -32.18 34.90
N LYS A 222 -43.40 -32.38 33.76
CA LYS A 222 -43.87 -33.70 33.31
C LYS A 222 -42.73 -34.68 33.11
N LEU A 223 -41.62 -34.24 32.52
CA LEU A 223 -40.44 -35.08 32.33
C LEU A 223 -39.85 -35.52 33.67
N ARG A 224 -39.74 -34.60 34.64
CA ARG A 224 -39.28 -34.95 36.01
C ARG A 224 -40.23 -35.90 36.73
N THR A 225 -41.54 -35.69 36.62
CA THR A 225 -42.51 -36.60 37.24
C THR A 225 -42.48 -37.98 36.58
N THR A 226 -42.32 -38.06 35.26
CA THR A 226 -42.12 -39.35 34.58
C THR A 226 -40.80 -40.02 34.94
N ASP A 227 -39.73 -39.24 35.17
CA ASP A 227 -38.43 -39.78 35.62
C ASP A 227 -38.51 -40.29 37.06
N ASP A 228 -39.19 -39.57 37.95
CA ASP A 228 -39.45 -39.99 39.33
C ASP A 228 -40.31 -41.26 39.39
N GLU A 229 -41.31 -41.38 38.52
CA GLU A 229 -42.12 -42.60 38.36
C GLU A 229 -41.29 -43.77 37.80
N LEU A 230 -40.40 -43.50 36.84
CA LEU A 230 -39.47 -44.50 36.28
C LEU A 230 -38.46 -44.97 37.34
N GLN A 231 -37.99 -44.06 38.19
CA GLN A 231 -37.06 -44.37 39.28
C GLN A 231 -37.75 -45.19 40.39
N LYS A 232 -39.01 -44.88 40.72
CA LYS A 232 -39.83 -45.74 41.60
C LYS A 232 -40.10 -47.11 40.98
N CYS A 233 -40.34 -47.20 39.68
CA CYS A 233 -40.50 -48.49 38.98
C CYS A 233 -39.21 -49.32 38.98
N LYS A 234 -38.05 -48.67 38.85
CA LYS A 234 -36.72 -49.30 38.99
C LYS A 234 -36.47 -49.80 40.42
N GLU A 235 -36.86 -49.06 41.45
CA GLU A 235 -36.78 -49.51 42.85
C GLU A 235 -37.70 -50.71 43.14
N VAL A 236 -38.90 -50.74 42.57
CA VAL A 236 -39.82 -51.90 42.67
C VAL A 236 -39.28 -53.13 41.92
N GLN A 237 -38.56 -52.94 40.81
CA GLN A 237 -37.86 -54.03 40.12
C GLN A 237 -36.65 -54.58 40.89
N LEU A 238 -35.92 -53.73 41.64
CA LEU A 238 -34.80 -54.14 42.48
C LEU A 238 -35.27 -54.95 43.70
N LEU A 239 -36.44 -54.64 44.26
CA LEU A 239 -37.03 -55.42 45.38
C LEU A 239 -37.61 -56.77 44.94
N LYS A 240 -38.05 -56.92 43.69
CA LYS A 240 -38.51 -58.21 43.15
C LYS A 240 -37.39 -59.18 42.79
N LYS A 241 -36.12 -58.74 42.75
CA LYS A 241 -34.98 -59.57 42.33
C LYS A 241 -34.32 -60.37 43.48
N GLN A 242 -34.85 -60.30 44.70
CA GLN A 242 -34.34 -61.05 45.87
C GLN A 242 -35.23 -62.23 46.32
N GLN A 243 -36.28 -62.57 45.58
CA GLN A 243 -37.06 -63.79 45.79
C GLN A 243 -37.19 -64.56 44.48
N GLU A 244 -36.22 -65.41 44.19
CA GLU A 244 -36.38 -66.76 43.61
C GLU A 244 -35.00 -67.37 43.35
N SER A 245 -34.59 -68.24 44.28
CA SER A 245 -33.53 -69.22 44.12
C SER A 245 -34.17 -70.56 43.78
N GLY A 246 -33.80 -71.19 42.67
CA GLY A 246 -34.23 -72.56 42.41
C GLY A 246 -34.05 -73.07 40.98
N ASN A 247 -32.85 -73.59 40.70
CA ASN A 247 -32.61 -74.88 40.04
C ASN A 247 -33.50 -75.26 38.83
N SER A 248 -32.93 -75.28 37.63
CA SER A 248 -32.91 -76.43 36.70
C SER A 248 -32.33 -76.03 35.36
N GLN A 249 -31.20 -76.63 35.04
CA GLN A 249 -30.54 -76.58 33.75
C GLN A 249 -31.34 -77.42 32.75
N GLU A 250 -32.25 -76.78 32.02
CA GLU A 250 -32.82 -77.28 30.76
C GLU A 250 -33.25 -76.05 29.95
N SER A 251 -32.75 -75.94 28.72
CA SER A 251 -32.92 -74.76 27.86
C SER A 251 -34.38 -74.56 27.47
N CYS A 252 -35.10 -73.74 28.24
CA CYS A 252 -36.43 -73.27 27.87
C CYS A 252 -36.31 -72.28 26.69
N ASP A 253 -36.79 -72.68 25.51
CA ASP A 253 -36.74 -71.87 24.29
C ASP A 253 -37.45 -70.50 24.43
N MET A 254 -38.45 -70.40 25.32
CA MET A 254 -39.12 -69.14 25.62
C MET A 254 -38.22 -68.18 26.43
N CYS A 255 -37.50 -68.68 27.43
CA CYS A 255 -36.52 -67.87 28.18
C CYS A 255 -35.36 -67.45 27.28
N ARG A 256 -34.91 -68.34 26.39
CA ARG A 256 -33.89 -68.04 25.37
C ARG A 256 -34.34 -66.93 24.41
N ASN A 257 -35.63 -66.91 24.06
CA ASN A 257 -36.22 -65.86 23.22
C ASN A 257 -36.32 -64.53 23.96
N TYR A 258 -36.76 -64.51 25.22
CA TYR A 258 -36.78 -63.28 26.03
C TYR A 258 -35.36 -62.76 26.33
N GLU A 259 -34.40 -63.64 26.59
CA GLU A 259 -32.98 -63.27 26.69
C GLU A 259 -32.45 -62.70 25.37
N ALA A 260 -32.78 -63.32 24.23
CA ALA A 260 -32.42 -62.78 22.91
C ALA A 260 -33.09 -61.42 22.63
N GLN A 261 -34.35 -61.22 23.03
CA GLN A 261 -35.03 -59.92 22.92
C GLN A 261 -34.42 -58.88 23.85
N LEU A 262 -34.06 -59.24 25.09
CA LEU A 262 -33.39 -58.34 26.02
C LEU A 262 -31.98 -57.96 25.55
N VAL A 263 -31.21 -58.91 25.02
CA VAL A 263 -29.91 -58.65 24.39
C VAL A 263 -30.09 -57.71 23.20
N LYS A 264 -31.10 -57.95 22.35
CA LYS A 264 -31.41 -57.07 21.21
C LYS A 264 -31.81 -55.66 21.64
N ILE A 265 -32.59 -55.52 22.71
CA ILE A 265 -32.95 -54.21 23.27
C ILE A 265 -31.72 -53.52 23.90
N GLN A 266 -30.84 -54.28 24.58
CA GLN A 266 -29.60 -53.75 25.14
C GLN A 266 -28.61 -53.30 24.04
N GLU A 267 -28.52 -54.04 22.94
CA GLU A 267 -27.78 -53.63 21.74
C GLU A 267 -28.37 -52.35 21.15
N ASN A 268 -29.69 -52.29 20.97
CA ASN A 268 -30.37 -51.09 20.47
C ASN A 268 -30.16 -49.86 21.39
N VAL A 269 -30.18 -50.03 22.71
CA VAL A 269 -29.92 -48.94 23.67
C VAL A 269 -28.48 -48.45 23.54
N LYS A 270 -27.50 -49.36 23.44
CA LYS A 270 -26.10 -48.98 23.20
C LYS A 270 -25.91 -48.27 21.86
N ASP A 271 -26.62 -48.71 20.82
CA ASP A 271 -26.59 -48.06 19.51
C ASP A 271 -27.20 -46.65 19.56
N LEU A 272 -28.31 -46.47 20.29
CA LEU A 272 -28.93 -45.15 20.49
C LEU A 272 -28.06 -44.23 21.37
N GLU A 273 -27.44 -44.75 22.43
CA GLU A 273 -26.47 -44.02 23.25
C GLU A 273 -25.27 -43.56 22.41
N LYS A 274 -24.77 -44.43 21.53
CA LYS A 274 -23.71 -44.08 20.58
C LYS A 274 -24.15 -42.98 19.61
N GLN A 275 -25.36 -43.11 19.03
CA GLN A 275 -25.92 -42.08 18.15
C GLN A 275 -26.14 -40.74 18.86
N LEU A 276 -26.54 -40.76 20.14
CA LEU A 276 -26.69 -39.55 20.95
C LEU A 276 -25.33 -38.87 21.17
N VAL A 277 -24.30 -39.62 21.56
CA VAL A 277 -22.94 -39.09 21.74
C VAL A 277 -22.38 -38.53 20.43
N ASP A 278 -22.61 -39.22 19.31
CA ASP A 278 -22.17 -38.75 17.99
C ASP A 278 -22.92 -37.46 17.57
N SER A 279 -24.21 -37.36 17.90
CA SER A 279 -25.01 -36.14 17.65
C SER A 279 -24.59 -34.98 18.55
N GLU A 280 -24.30 -35.22 19.83
CA GLU A 280 -23.79 -34.22 20.78
C GLU A 280 -22.42 -33.69 20.35
N ARG A 281 -21.52 -34.57 19.88
CA ARG A 281 -20.23 -34.16 19.29
C ARG A 281 -20.44 -33.29 18.07
N MET A 282 -21.33 -33.68 17.16
CA MET A 282 -21.60 -32.91 15.94
C MET A 282 -22.16 -31.52 16.29
N LEU A 283 -23.07 -31.44 17.26
CA LEU A 283 -23.63 -30.19 17.76
C LEU A 283 -22.57 -29.31 18.44
N HIS A 284 -21.62 -29.90 19.16
CA HIS A 284 -20.50 -29.17 19.76
C HIS A 284 -19.61 -28.54 18.69
N VAL A 285 -19.24 -29.30 17.66
CA VAL A 285 -18.45 -28.77 16.53
C VAL A 285 -19.19 -27.63 15.83
N GLN A 286 -20.49 -27.80 15.56
CA GLN A 286 -21.30 -26.73 14.95
C GLN A 286 -21.39 -25.46 15.81
N LYS A 287 -21.44 -25.60 17.14
CA LYS A 287 -21.41 -24.44 18.06
C LYS A 287 -20.07 -23.72 18.02
N GLU A 288 -18.96 -24.46 17.96
CA GLU A 288 -17.63 -23.85 17.82
C GLU A 288 -17.47 -23.15 16.48
N ASP A 289 -17.96 -23.74 15.39
CA ASP A 289 -17.92 -23.13 14.06
C ASP A 289 -18.80 -21.87 13.99
N LEU A 290 -20.00 -21.91 14.59
CA LEU A 290 -20.86 -20.73 14.71
C LEU A 290 -20.20 -19.62 15.55
N ALA A 291 -19.51 -19.97 16.64
CA ALA A 291 -18.80 -19.00 17.46
C ALA A 291 -17.68 -18.31 16.67
N LYS A 292 -16.88 -19.08 15.92
CA LYS A 292 -15.83 -18.53 15.04
C LYS A 292 -16.41 -17.63 13.96
N GLU A 293 -17.54 -18.01 13.36
CA GLU A 293 -18.21 -17.18 12.34
C GLU A 293 -18.73 -15.86 12.94
N VAL A 294 -19.27 -15.89 14.15
CA VAL A 294 -19.72 -14.67 14.86
C VAL A 294 -18.54 -13.74 15.17
N GLU A 295 -17.43 -14.29 15.66
CA GLU A 295 -16.20 -13.52 15.91
C GLU A 295 -15.65 -12.92 14.61
N PHE A 296 -15.57 -13.72 13.54
CA PHE A 296 -15.13 -13.24 12.23
C PHE A 296 -16.02 -12.13 11.68
N ARG A 297 -17.35 -12.29 11.77
CA ARG A 297 -18.31 -11.25 11.36
C ARG A 297 -18.11 -9.97 12.16
N HIS A 298 -17.94 -10.08 13.47
CA HIS A 298 -17.71 -8.93 14.34
C HIS A 298 -16.41 -8.18 13.96
N GLU A 299 -15.32 -8.89 13.72
CA GLU A 299 -14.06 -8.29 13.26
C GLU A 299 -14.20 -7.60 11.91
N MET A 300 -14.93 -8.20 10.96
CA MET A 300 -15.17 -7.61 9.65
C MET A 300 -16.06 -6.37 9.73
N GLU A 301 -17.11 -6.39 10.55
CA GLU A 301 -17.95 -5.22 10.83
C GLU A 301 -17.15 -4.09 11.49
N GLN A 302 -16.26 -4.42 12.42
CA GLN A 302 -15.38 -3.43 13.04
C GLN A 302 -14.45 -2.79 12.00
N LYS A 303 -13.74 -3.60 11.21
CA LYS A 303 -12.84 -3.09 10.14
C LYS A 303 -13.59 -2.25 9.11
N TRP A 304 -14.81 -2.65 8.77
CA TRP A 304 -15.67 -1.90 7.85
C TRP A 304 -16.07 -0.55 8.44
N ASN A 305 -16.47 -0.51 9.71
CA ASN A 305 -16.80 0.74 10.39
C ASN A 305 -15.59 1.67 10.57
N GLU A 306 -14.41 1.12 10.88
CA GLU A 306 -13.15 1.87 10.94
C GLU A 306 -12.86 2.51 9.58
N LYS A 307 -12.93 1.75 8.49
CA LYS A 307 -12.72 2.30 7.14
C LYS A 307 -13.76 3.32 6.73
N LYS A 308 -15.02 3.08 7.06
CA LYS A 308 -16.10 4.04 6.80
C LYS A 308 -15.82 5.37 7.50
N GLU A 309 -15.38 5.36 8.75
CA GLU A 309 -15.07 6.59 9.48
C GLU A 309 -13.81 7.27 8.93
N GLU A 310 -12.75 6.52 8.60
CA GLU A 310 -11.57 7.05 7.92
C GLU A 310 -11.93 7.76 6.60
N HIS A 311 -12.75 7.12 5.76
CA HIS A 311 -13.19 7.71 4.49
C HIS A 311 -14.09 8.92 4.70
N LYS A 312 -14.96 8.89 5.71
CA LYS A 312 -15.80 10.03 6.08
C LYS A 312 -14.96 11.23 6.51
N ILE A 313 -13.90 11.02 7.29
CA ILE A 313 -12.95 12.08 7.67
C ILE A 313 -12.24 12.62 6.42
N LYS A 314 -11.68 11.75 5.57
CA LYS A 314 -11.02 12.16 4.32
C LYS A 314 -11.94 12.96 3.40
N VAL A 315 -13.20 12.55 3.27
CA VAL A 315 -14.19 13.28 2.47
C VAL A 315 -14.51 14.63 3.08
N ALA A 316 -14.62 14.74 4.40
CA ALA A 316 -14.83 16.01 5.08
C ALA A 316 -13.64 16.97 4.88
N GLU A 317 -12.40 16.47 5.01
CA GLU A 317 -11.18 17.24 4.77
C GLU A 317 -11.09 17.73 3.32
N LEU A 318 -11.31 16.85 2.34
CA LEU A 318 -11.31 17.22 0.92
C LEU A 318 -12.42 18.23 0.60
N THR A 319 -13.57 18.10 1.25
CA THR A 319 -14.67 19.06 1.10
C THR A 319 -14.30 20.42 1.66
N ASP A 320 -13.65 20.49 2.82
CA ASP A 320 -13.18 21.75 3.42
C ASP A 320 -12.09 22.42 2.56
N ILE A 321 -11.13 21.66 2.05
CA ILE A 321 -10.11 22.15 1.11
C ILE A 321 -10.77 22.68 -0.17
N SER A 322 -11.75 21.96 -0.72
CA SER A 322 -12.48 22.43 -1.91
C SER A 322 -13.25 23.72 -1.64
N GLN A 323 -13.90 23.84 -0.48
CA GLN A 323 -14.65 25.04 -0.12
C GLN A 323 -13.74 26.25 0.12
N THR A 324 -12.61 26.06 0.80
CA THR A 324 -11.62 27.11 1.01
C THR A 324 -11.01 27.56 -0.31
N ALA A 325 -10.65 26.64 -1.21
CA ALA A 325 -10.17 26.97 -2.55
C ALA A 325 -11.23 27.72 -3.40
N GLN A 326 -12.51 27.37 -3.29
CA GLN A 326 -13.59 28.12 -3.96
C GLN A 326 -13.73 29.54 -3.41
N LYS A 327 -13.62 29.73 -2.09
CA LYS A 327 -13.68 31.06 -1.46
C LYS A 327 -12.52 31.95 -1.90
N THR A 328 -11.29 31.44 -1.89
CA THR A 328 -10.12 32.21 -2.33
C THR A 328 -10.21 32.57 -3.81
N LEU A 329 -10.70 31.67 -4.65
CA LEU A 329 -10.91 31.93 -6.07
C LEU A 329 -11.98 33.02 -6.32
N LEU A 330 -13.06 33.03 -5.53
CA LEU A 330 -14.07 34.09 -5.56
C LEU A 330 -13.50 35.44 -5.12
N GLU A 331 -12.67 35.46 -4.08
CA GLU A 331 -12.02 36.67 -3.59
C GLU A 331 -11.03 37.24 -4.61
N ILE A 332 -10.20 36.39 -5.22
CA ILE A 332 -9.28 36.78 -6.30
C ILE A 332 -10.06 37.35 -7.50
N LYS A 333 -11.16 36.72 -7.91
CA LYS A 333 -12.01 37.23 -9.00
C LYS A 333 -12.56 38.63 -8.67
N LYS A 334 -13.07 38.82 -7.45
CA LYS A 334 -13.59 40.12 -7.00
C LYS A 334 -12.49 41.19 -6.98
N ASN A 335 -11.30 40.85 -6.51
CA ASN A 335 -10.16 41.75 -6.47
C ASN A 335 -9.69 42.12 -7.89
N PHE A 336 -9.64 41.16 -8.80
CA PHE A 336 -9.32 41.40 -10.19
C PHE A 336 -10.33 42.34 -10.86
N GLU A 337 -11.64 42.10 -10.68
CA GLU A 337 -12.68 42.98 -11.21
C GLU A 337 -12.59 44.40 -10.61
N HIS A 338 -12.23 44.52 -9.34
CA HIS A 338 -12.03 45.81 -8.69
C HIS A 338 -10.84 46.56 -9.30
N ILE A 339 -9.69 45.90 -9.44
CA ILE A 339 -8.49 46.47 -10.05
C ILE A 339 -8.77 46.88 -11.51
N GLN A 340 -9.46 46.02 -12.27
CA GLN A 340 -9.84 46.32 -13.64
C GLN A 340 -10.71 47.57 -13.74
N ARG A 341 -11.71 47.72 -12.85
CA ARG A 341 -12.54 48.93 -12.76
C ARG A 341 -11.70 50.17 -12.43
N THR A 342 -10.87 50.10 -11.39
CA THR A 342 -10.00 51.22 -11.00
C THR A 342 -9.06 51.65 -12.12
N ILE A 343 -8.44 50.71 -12.83
CA ILE A 343 -7.57 51.02 -13.99
C ILE A 343 -8.38 51.67 -15.12
N THR A 344 -9.59 51.19 -15.39
CA THR A 344 -10.45 51.74 -16.45
C THR A 344 -10.88 53.16 -16.11
N ASP A 345 -11.22 53.43 -14.86
CA ASP A 345 -11.59 54.76 -14.38
C ASP A 345 -10.40 55.72 -14.48
N GLU A 346 -9.20 55.26 -14.10
CA GLU A 346 -7.98 56.05 -14.17
C GLU A 346 -7.57 56.37 -15.62
N LEU A 347 -7.68 55.39 -16.52
CA LEU A 347 -7.47 55.62 -17.95
C LEU A 347 -8.47 56.63 -18.51
N SER A 348 -9.73 56.56 -18.09
CA SER A 348 -10.76 57.52 -18.48
C SER A 348 -10.46 58.93 -17.97
N ARG A 349 -9.98 59.05 -16.73
CA ARG A 349 -9.56 60.31 -16.12
C ARG A 349 -8.38 60.93 -16.88
N LEU A 350 -7.31 60.16 -17.10
CA LEU A 350 -6.14 60.61 -17.85
C LEU A 350 -6.48 61.01 -19.29
N THR A 351 -7.40 60.28 -19.92
CA THR A 351 -7.87 60.62 -21.27
C THR A 351 -8.55 61.99 -21.29
N ARG A 352 -9.42 62.27 -20.30
CA ARG A 352 -10.10 63.57 -20.18
C ARG A 352 -9.11 64.71 -19.87
N GLU A 353 -8.18 64.49 -18.94
CA GLU A 353 -7.15 65.49 -18.58
C GLU A 353 -6.26 65.82 -19.79
N ARG A 354 -5.84 64.81 -20.56
CA ARG A 354 -5.10 64.99 -21.81
C ARG A 354 -5.87 65.87 -22.81
N GLU A 355 -7.17 65.61 -22.99
CA GLU A 355 -8.02 66.40 -23.89
C GLU A 355 -8.18 67.86 -23.45
N GLU A 356 -8.27 68.12 -22.14
CA GLU A 356 -8.31 69.48 -21.58
C GLU A 356 -7.00 70.25 -21.81
N VAL A 357 -5.86 69.61 -21.57
CA VAL A 357 -4.54 70.19 -21.86
C VAL A 357 -4.39 70.49 -23.34
N GLN A 358 -4.83 69.57 -24.21
CA GLN A 358 -4.76 69.77 -25.66
C GLN A 358 -5.63 70.95 -26.12
N LYS A 359 -6.81 71.15 -25.52
CA LYS A 359 -7.63 72.35 -25.77
C LYS A 359 -6.94 73.64 -25.32
N HIS A 360 -6.31 73.64 -24.14
CA HIS A 360 -5.57 74.80 -23.65
C HIS A 360 -4.38 75.15 -24.56
N LEU A 361 -3.65 74.13 -25.02
CA LEU A 361 -2.50 74.32 -25.90
C LEU A 361 -2.89 74.94 -27.24
N LEU A 362 -4.00 74.48 -27.83
CA LEU A 362 -4.59 75.09 -29.04
C LEU A 362 -5.03 76.54 -28.80
N ALA A 363 -5.64 76.84 -27.65
CA ALA A 363 -6.06 78.20 -27.31
C ALA A 363 -4.86 79.15 -27.17
N LEU A 364 -3.80 78.71 -26.49
CA LEU A 364 -2.56 79.47 -26.34
C LEU A 364 -1.85 79.70 -27.67
N GLN A 365 -1.79 78.69 -28.55
CA GLN A 365 -1.27 78.86 -29.92
C GLN A 365 -2.03 79.97 -30.66
N LYS A 366 -3.36 79.94 -30.63
CA LYS A 366 -4.19 80.97 -31.28
C LYS A 366 -3.98 82.36 -30.68
N GLN A 367 -3.77 82.48 -29.37
CA GLN A 367 -3.46 83.75 -28.72
C GLN A 367 -2.08 84.27 -29.13
N ASN A 368 -1.07 83.41 -29.22
CA ASN A 368 0.27 83.79 -29.67
C ASN A 368 0.28 84.31 -31.11
N GLU A 369 -0.43 83.63 -32.02
CA GLU A 369 -0.59 84.11 -33.41
C GLU A 369 -1.23 85.50 -33.46
N ASN A 370 -2.26 85.73 -32.63
CA ASN A 370 -2.92 87.04 -32.55
C ASN A 370 -2.00 88.13 -31.97
N LEU A 371 -1.22 87.83 -30.93
CA LEU A 371 -0.28 88.78 -30.33
C LEU A 371 0.85 89.13 -31.30
N MET A 372 1.43 88.15 -31.98
CA MET A 372 2.40 88.34 -33.05
C MET A 372 1.85 89.28 -34.15
N GLY A 373 0.61 89.05 -34.58
CA GLY A 373 -0.06 89.92 -35.55
C GLY A 373 -0.29 91.35 -35.06
N LYS A 374 -0.61 91.54 -33.78
CA LYS A 374 -0.80 92.87 -33.18
C LYS A 374 0.52 93.63 -32.99
N HIS A 375 1.57 92.97 -32.50
CA HIS A 375 2.89 93.59 -32.34
C HIS A 375 3.52 94.01 -33.66
N SER A 376 3.35 93.22 -34.73
CA SER A 376 3.78 93.60 -36.07
C SER A 376 3.08 94.89 -36.55
N LYS A 377 1.75 94.98 -36.37
CA LYS A 377 0.98 96.18 -36.75
C LYS A 377 1.37 97.41 -35.92
N HIS A 378 1.52 97.25 -34.61
CA HIS A 378 1.89 98.35 -33.71
C HIS A 378 3.32 98.84 -33.95
N SER A 379 4.26 97.94 -34.26
CA SER A 379 5.63 98.28 -34.63
C SER A 379 5.71 99.10 -35.93
N HIS A 380 4.91 98.75 -36.94
CA HIS A 380 4.81 99.55 -38.17
C HIS A 380 4.22 100.94 -37.94
N GLN A 381 3.29 101.07 -36.99
CA GLN A 381 2.66 102.34 -36.65
C GLN A 381 3.66 103.29 -35.96
N LEU A 382 4.46 102.79 -35.02
CA LEU A 382 5.51 103.54 -34.34
C LEU A 382 6.64 104.00 -35.27
N GLN A 383 6.95 103.26 -36.34
CA GLN A 383 7.94 103.68 -37.35
C GLN A 383 7.43 104.77 -38.30
N SER A 384 6.11 104.98 -38.37
CA SER A 384 5.47 105.93 -39.30
C SER A 384 5.18 107.31 -38.70
N GLU A 385 5.38 107.49 -37.40
CA GLU A 385 5.10 108.76 -36.73
C GLU A 385 6.33 109.69 -36.73
N SER A 386 6.17 110.89 -37.29
CA SER A 386 7.19 111.95 -37.32
C SER A 386 7.12 112.83 -36.06
N ILE A 387 8.25 112.96 -35.36
CA ILE A 387 8.39 113.77 -34.13
C ILE A 387 8.31 115.27 -34.47
N ASN A 388 7.32 115.98 -33.93
CA ASN A 388 7.12 117.43 -34.11
C ASN A 388 7.32 118.15 -32.77
N MET A 389 8.17 119.19 -32.74
CA MET A 389 8.54 119.93 -31.53
C MET A 389 7.71 121.23 -31.40
N PRO A 390 7.02 121.49 -30.28
CA PRO A 390 6.09 122.61 -30.14
C PRO A 390 6.76 124.00 -30.20
N ASN A 391 6.20 124.95 -30.96
CA ASN A 391 6.76 126.30 -31.18
C ASN A 391 5.91 127.45 -30.56
N ASN A 392 4.90 127.15 -29.74
CA ASN A 392 3.98 128.11 -29.11
C ASN A 392 3.76 127.78 -27.61
N VAL A 393 3.55 128.80 -26.77
CA VAL A 393 3.26 128.68 -25.32
C VAL A 393 1.94 127.95 -25.04
N GLU A 394 0.92 128.09 -25.88
CA GLU A 394 -0.33 127.30 -25.75
C GLU A 394 -0.08 125.83 -26.09
N ASP A 395 0.69 125.55 -27.15
CA ASP A 395 1.08 124.18 -27.52
C ASP A 395 1.96 123.54 -26.44
N LEU A 396 2.80 124.33 -25.76
CA LEU A 396 3.58 123.88 -24.61
C LEU A 396 2.69 123.50 -23.42
N HIS A 397 1.69 124.32 -23.07
CA HIS A 397 0.73 123.98 -22.02
C HIS A 397 -0.11 122.75 -22.38
N LEU A 398 -0.48 122.59 -23.66
CA LEU A 398 -1.19 121.41 -24.15
C LEU A 398 -0.30 120.17 -24.09
N SER A 399 0.97 120.28 -24.46
CA SER A 399 1.97 119.23 -24.26
C SER A 399 2.18 118.91 -22.78
N LEU A 400 2.16 119.89 -21.88
CA LEU A 400 2.34 119.68 -20.45
C LEU A 400 1.13 119.00 -19.80
N LEU A 401 -0.08 119.37 -20.23
CA LEU A 401 -1.31 118.65 -19.88
C LEU A 401 -1.29 117.22 -20.41
N LYS A 402 -0.86 117.04 -21.65
CA LYS A 402 -0.74 115.72 -22.27
C LYS A 402 0.31 114.85 -21.58
N THR A 403 1.48 115.38 -21.23
CA THR A 403 2.47 114.64 -20.45
C THR A 403 1.99 114.34 -19.04
N HIS A 404 1.19 115.21 -18.42
CA HIS A 404 0.59 114.95 -17.11
C HIS A 404 -0.50 113.86 -17.19
N GLU A 405 -1.30 113.85 -18.25
CA GLU A 405 -2.26 112.78 -18.57
C GLU A 405 -1.53 111.46 -18.84
N ASP A 406 -0.43 111.48 -19.60
CA ASP A 406 0.44 110.33 -19.83
C ASP A 406 1.06 109.80 -18.53
N LEU A 407 1.43 110.69 -17.60
CA LEU A 407 1.97 110.32 -16.28
C LEU A 407 0.90 109.66 -15.40
N ILE A 408 -0.34 110.16 -15.45
CA ILE A 408 -1.47 109.53 -14.77
C ILE A 408 -1.76 108.16 -15.38
N MET A 409 -1.79 108.05 -16.71
CA MET A 409 -1.96 106.77 -17.40
C MET A 409 -0.84 105.78 -17.06
N ALA A 410 0.41 106.23 -17.02
CA ALA A 410 1.56 105.41 -16.63
C ALA A 410 1.46 104.94 -15.17
N ARG A 411 0.97 105.81 -14.27
CA ARG A 411 0.80 105.46 -12.85
C ARG A 411 -0.32 104.45 -12.64
N VAL A 412 -1.46 104.62 -13.33
CA VAL A 412 -2.55 103.63 -13.30
C VAL A 412 -2.08 102.31 -13.92
N ALA A 413 -1.31 102.35 -15.01
CA ALA A 413 -0.73 101.15 -15.61
C ALA A 413 0.25 100.44 -14.67
N GLN A 414 1.04 101.19 -13.89
CA GLN A 414 1.92 100.63 -12.85
C GLN A 414 1.11 99.94 -11.75
N GLU A 415 0.05 100.57 -11.22
CA GLU A 415 -0.80 99.98 -10.18
C GLU A 415 -1.45 98.67 -10.68
N VAL A 416 -1.94 98.65 -11.92
CA VAL A 416 -2.49 97.43 -12.54
C VAL A 416 -1.40 96.37 -12.74
N ALA A 417 -0.18 96.76 -13.12
CA ALA A 417 0.93 95.82 -13.26
C ALA A 417 1.36 95.21 -11.92
N GLU A 418 1.36 95.99 -10.84
CA GLU A 418 1.64 95.51 -9.48
C GLU A 418 0.53 94.58 -8.95
N GLU A 419 -0.74 94.86 -9.25
CA GLU A 419 -1.86 93.95 -8.96
C GLU A 419 -1.71 92.61 -9.70
N ASN A 420 -1.35 92.67 -10.99
CA ASN A 420 -1.09 91.49 -11.81
C ASN A 420 0.14 90.71 -11.32
N GLU A 421 1.19 91.40 -10.86
CA GLU A 421 2.34 90.73 -10.26
C GLU A 421 1.95 89.99 -8.97
N ARG A 422 1.12 90.62 -8.11
CA ARG A 422 0.62 89.98 -6.88
C ARG A 422 -0.21 88.73 -7.20
N THR A 423 -1.08 88.79 -8.19
CA THR A 423 -1.90 87.63 -8.60
C THR A 423 -1.03 86.53 -9.21
N LEU A 424 -0.11 86.85 -10.13
CA LEU A 424 0.85 85.88 -10.68
C LEU A 424 1.72 85.24 -9.61
N ARG A 425 2.18 86.02 -8.60
CA ARG A 425 2.92 85.46 -7.46
C ARG A 425 2.07 84.47 -6.67
N SER A 426 0.78 84.74 -6.45
CA SER A 426 -0.11 83.80 -5.77
C SER A 426 -0.36 82.53 -6.59
N GLU A 427 -0.52 82.64 -7.91
CA GLU A 427 -0.65 81.49 -8.82
C GLU A 427 0.62 80.63 -8.84
N VAL A 428 1.80 81.25 -8.91
CA VAL A 428 3.09 80.53 -8.84
C VAL A 428 3.26 79.79 -7.52
N ASN A 429 2.82 80.37 -6.40
CA ASN A 429 2.88 79.70 -5.11
C ASN A 429 1.92 78.50 -5.04
N LEU A 430 0.70 78.64 -5.56
CA LEU A 430 -0.26 77.55 -5.68
C LEU A 430 0.28 76.38 -6.53
N LEU A 431 0.87 76.68 -7.69
CA LEU A 431 1.47 75.67 -8.56
C LEU A 431 2.67 74.98 -7.89
N ARG A 432 3.47 75.71 -7.11
CA ARG A 432 4.57 75.11 -6.32
C ARG A 432 4.04 74.17 -5.25
N GLU A 433 3.00 74.56 -4.51
CA GLU A 433 2.37 73.71 -3.50
C GLU A 433 1.73 72.45 -4.11
N GLU A 434 1.13 72.58 -5.29
CA GLU A 434 0.58 71.45 -6.04
C GLU A 434 1.68 70.49 -6.52
N MET A 435 2.77 71.03 -7.08
CA MET A 435 3.94 70.23 -7.48
C MET A 435 4.58 69.50 -6.28
N VAL A 436 4.68 70.14 -5.13
CA VAL A 436 5.20 69.51 -3.90
C VAL A 436 4.28 68.38 -3.43
N ARG A 437 2.96 68.59 -3.45
CA ARG A 437 1.98 67.53 -3.11
C ARG A 437 2.08 66.35 -4.08
N GLU A 438 2.19 66.61 -5.37
CA GLU A 438 2.35 65.56 -6.38
C GLU A 438 3.68 64.81 -6.23
N SER A 439 4.77 65.52 -5.94
CA SER A 439 6.08 64.91 -5.67
C SER A 439 6.05 64.01 -4.44
N ALA A 440 5.42 64.45 -3.35
CA ALA A 440 5.29 63.65 -2.14
C ALA A 440 4.43 62.39 -2.37
N ALA A 441 3.35 62.51 -3.13
CA ALA A 441 2.51 61.36 -3.51
C ALA A 441 3.29 60.34 -4.36
N LYS A 442 4.09 60.82 -5.32
CA LYS A 442 4.98 59.96 -6.14
C LYS A 442 6.05 59.28 -5.29
N GLU A 443 6.68 59.99 -4.36
CA GLU A 443 7.65 59.40 -3.43
C GLU A 443 7.04 58.28 -2.57
N GLN A 444 5.81 58.48 -2.08
CA GLN A 444 5.09 57.46 -1.34
C GLN A 444 4.79 56.23 -2.21
N GLN A 445 4.38 56.44 -3.47
CA GLN A 445 4.13 55.34 -4.40
C GLN A 445 5.42 54.57 -4.74
N VAL A 446 6.55 55.26 -4.91
CA VAL A 446 7.87 54.63 -5.12
C VAL A 446 8.28 53.80 -3.89
N LEU A 447 8.03 54.30 -2.69
CA LEU A 447 8.27 53.57 -1.44
C LEU A 447 7.44 52.29 -1.35
N MET A 448 6.16 52.35 -1.70
CA MET A 448 5.28 51.17 -1.75
C MET A 448 5.80 50.13 -2.75
N LEU A 449 6.09 50.54 -3.98
CA LEU A 449 6.62 49.63 -5.01
C LEU A 449 7.97 49.02 -4.59
N ARG A 450 8.81 49.77 -3.87
CA ARG A 450 10.08 49.28 -3.36
C ARG A 450 9.88 48.19 -2.30
N ASN A 451 8.88 48.33 -1.43
CA ASN A 451 8.52 47.32 -0.44
C ASN A 451 7.98 46.07 -1.13
N ASP A 452 7.09 46.22 -2.12
CA ASP A 452 6.55 45.09 -2.88
C ASP A 452 7.67 44.33 -3.62
N ILE A 453 8.61 45.05 -4.24
CA ILE A 453 9.80 44.43 -4.87
C ILE A 453 10.64 43.67 -3.83
N SER A 454 10.79 44.20 -2.62
CA SER A 454 11.50 43.51 -1.54
C SER A 454 10.78 42.24 -1.10
N GLU A 455 9.45 42.28 -1.02
CA GLU A 455 8.63 41.12 -0.67
C GLU A 455 8.71 40.04 -1.76
N PHE A 456 8.57 40.42 -3.03
CA PHE A 456 8.72 39.47 -4.15
C PHE A 456 10.11 38.87 -4.23
N LYS A 457 11.17 39.63 -3.92
CA LYS A 457 12.53 39.08 -3.82
C LYS A 457 12.64 38.02 -2.72
N LEU A 458 12.05 38.27 -1.54
CA LEU A 458 12.07 37.31 -0.45
C LEU A 458 11.32 36.02 -0.80
N GLN A 459 10.18 36.15 -1.50
CA GLN A 459 9.44 34.99 -2.01
C GLN A 459 10.25 34.21 -3.05
N LEU A 460 10.90 34.90 -3.99
CA LEU A 460 11.82 34.28 -4.96
C LEU A 460 12.96 33.52 -4.29
N ASP A 461 13.59 34.10 -3.26
CA ASP A 461 14.64 33.43 -2.50
C ASP A 461 14.12 32.21 -1.74
N LYS A 462 12.88 32.25 -1.23
CA LYS A 462 12.23 31.10 -0.63
C LYS A 462 12.02 29.98 -1.66
N TYR A 463 11.44 30.28 -2.82
CA TYR A 463 11.25 29.30 -3.88
C TYR A 463 12.58 28.74 -4.41
N ALA A 464 13.61 29.57 -4.52
CA ALA A 464 14.94 29.12 -4.92
C ALA A 464 15.58 28.15 -3.90
N ARG A 465 15.36 28.37 -2.60
CA ARG A 465 15.79 27.43 -1.54
C ARG A 465 15.02 26.12 -1.59
N GLU A 466 13.71 26.19 -1.80
CA GLU A 466 12.87 24.99 -1.95
C GLU A 466 13.29 24.16 -3.17
N GLN A 467 13.60 24.82 -4.29
CA GLN A 467 14.08 24.15 -5.49
C GLN A 467 15.44 23.46 -5.27
N ARG A 468 16.39 24.10 -4.56
CA ARG A 468 17.65 23.44 -4.18
C ARG A 468 17.44 22.24 -3.25
N SER A 469 16.52 22.36 -2.29
CA SER A 469 16.18 21.23 -1.42
C SER A 469 15.57 20.08 -2.21
N PHE A 470 14.78 20.38 -3.25
CA PHE A 470 14.21 19.37 -4.13
C PHE A 470 15.28 18.66 -4.95
N THR A 471 16.23 19.39 -5.56
CA THR A 471 17.34 18.79 -6.32
C THR A 471 18.23 17.92 -5.44
N GLU A 472 18.51 18.33 -4.20
CA GLU A 472 19.27 17.50 -3.24
C GLU A 472 18.51 16.22 -2.86
N LYS A 473 17.18 16.26 -2.82
CA LYS A 473 16.34 15.08 -2.56
C LYS A 473 16.30 14.15 -3.76
N GLU A 474 16.22 14.68 -4.98
CA GLU A 474 16.32 13.90 -6.21
C GLU A 474 17.67 13.18 -6.30
N GLU A 475 18.79 13.86 -6.04
CA GLU A 475 20.11 13.23 -6.03
C GLU A 475 20.23 12.12 -4.97
N LYS A 476 19.62 12.31 -3.79
CA LYS A 476 19.56 11.27 -2.75
C LYS A 476 18.67 10.10 -3.17
N PHE A 477 17.56 10.37 -3.85
CA PHE A 477 16.66 9.34 -4.36
C PHE A 477 17.38 8.49 -5.42
N ASP A 478 18.08 9.11 -6.37
CA ASP A 478 18.91 8.42 -7.37
C ASP A 478 20.01 7.55 -6.73
N GLN A 479 20.61 8.02 -5.62
CA GLN A 479 21.58 7.22 -4.86
C GLN A 479 20.93 6.01 -4.19
N LEU A 480 19.76 6.19 -3.59
CA LEU A 480 19.01 5.10 -2.94
C LEU A 480 18.50 4.07 -3.95
N GLU A 481 18.03 4.50 -5.13
CA GLU A 481 17.65 3.58 -6.21
C GLU A 481 18.82 2.71 -6.66
N LYS A 482 20.01 3.29 -6.84
CA LYS A 482 21.23 2.51 -7.16
C LYS A 482 21.60 1.51 -6.07
N GLN A 483 21.47 1.90 -4.80
CA GLN A 483 21.71 0.98 -3.68
C GLN A 483 20.67 -0.15 -3.65
N LEU A 484 19.41 0.14 -3.96
CA LEU A 484 18.36 -0.86 -4.02
C LEU A 484 18.58 -1.85 -5.18
N GLU A 485 19.05 -1.39 -6.34
CA GLU A 485 19.44 -2.26 -7.45
C GLU A 485 20.62 -3.16 -7.07
N GLU A 486 21.64 -2.64 -6.38
CA GLU A 486 22.77 -3.43 -5.94
C GLU A 486 22.36 -4.53 -4.95
N VAL A 487 21.54 -4.18 -3.93
CA VAL A 487 21.00 -5.13 -2.96
C VAL A 487 20.11 -6.16 -3.63
N SER A 488 19.29 -5.75 -4.60
CA SER A 488 18.43 -6.68 -5.36
C SER A 488 19.25 -7.69 -6.15
N ARG A 489 20.35 -7.24 -6.77
CA ARG A 489 21.30 -8.12 -7.47
C ARG A 489 22.02 -9.08 -6.53
N GLU A 490 22.38 -8.64 -5.32
CA GLU A 490 22.95 -9.52 -4.29
C GLU A 490 21.95 -10.56 -3.80
N LYS A 491 20.69 -10.15 -3.61
CA LYS A 491 19.59 -11.04 -3.26
C LYS A 491 19.40 -12.12 -4.31
N GLU A 492 19.34 -11.77 -5.60
CA GLU A 492 19.21 -12.76 -6.68
C GLU A 492 20.36 -13.79 -6.67
N LYS A 493 21.60 -13.34 -6.45
CA LYS A 493 22.76 -14.24 -6.32
C LYS A 493 22.62 -15.18 -5.12
N ALA A 494 22.17 -14.66 -3.98
CA ALA A 494 21.95 -15.45 -2.77
C ALA A 494 20.81 -16.47 -2.96
N GLU A 495 19.74 -16.09 -3.66
CA GLU A 495 18.62 -16.99 -4.00
C GLU A 495 19.08 -18.12 -4.93
N LEU A 496 19.88 -17.81 -5.95
CA LEU A 496 20.48 -18.82 -6.82
C LEU A 496 21.36 -19.79 -6.02
N ALA A 497 22.23 -19.28 -5.16
CA ALA A 497 23.06 -20.12 -4.29
C ALA A 497 22.22 -21.00 -3.34
N MET A 498 21.14 -20.46 -2.77
CA MET A 498 20.21 -21.25 -1.97
C MET A 498 19.53 -22.37 -2.79
N THR A 499 19.15 -22.10 -4.03
CA THR A 499 18.53 -23.12 -4.90
C THR A 499 19.50 -24.24 -5.24
N GLU A 500 20.76 -23.92 -5.52
CA GLU A 500 21.81 -24.90 -5.78
C GLU A 500 22.10 -25.77 -4.54
N LEU A 501 22.21 -25.14 -3.36
CA LEU A 501 22.37 -25.84 -2.08
C LEU A 501 21.18 -26.78 -1.80
N LYS A 502 19.95 -26.33 -2.04
CA LYS A 502 18.75 -27.18 -1.90
C LYS A 502 18.78 -28.38 -2.83
N GLN A 503 19.10 -28.18 -4.11
CA GLN A 503 19.24 -29.28 -5.08
C GLN A 503 20.30 -30.29 -4.63
N ARG A 504 21.44 -29.81 -4.12
CA ARG A 504 22.52 -30.66 -3.62
C ARG A 504 22.08 -31.47 -2.39
N VAL A 505 21.34 -30.86 -1.46
CA VAL A 505 20.76 -31.57 -0.32
C VAL A 505 19.78 -32.65 -0.78
N THR A 506 18.92 -32.36 -1.76
CA THR A 506 17.99 -33.35 -2.31
C THR A 506 18.73 -34.52 -2.97
N SER A 507 19.78 -34.25 -3.75
CA SER A 507 20.61 -35.31 -4.36
C SER A 507 21.28 -36.19 -3.30
N LEU A 508 21.88 -35.59 -2.28
CA LEU A 508 22.53 -36.33 -1.19
C LEU A 508 21.52 -37.14 -0.36
N GLN A 509 20.31 -36.61 -0.14
CA GLN A 509 19.25 -37.35 0.53
C GLN A 509 18.84 -38.58 -0.29
N GLN A 510 18.70 -38.43 -1.61
CA GLN A 510 18.40 -39.55 -2.49
C GLN A 510 19.51 -40.61 -2.49
N GLU A 511 20.78 -40.20 -2.55
CA GLU A 511 21.93 -41.11 -2.45
C GLU A 511 21.99 -41.83 -1.08
N LEU A 512 21.60 -41.14 -0.01
CA LEU A 512 21.53 -41.76 1.32
C LEU A 512 20.39 -42.78 1.39
N ASP A 513 19.21 -42.47 0.86
CA ASP A 513 18.05 -43.37 0.85
C ASP A 513 18.34 -44.63 0.00
N THR A 514 19.02 -44.48 -1.15
CA THR A 514 19.45 -45.63 -1.96
C THR A 514 20.51 -46.47 -1.23
N SER A 515 21.47 -45.83 -0.55
CA SER A 515 22.45 -46.55 0.27
C SER A 515 21.80 -47.30 1.43
N GLU A 516 20.84 -46.68 2.11
CA GLU A 516 20.10 -47.30 3.22
C GLU A 516 19.27 -48.50 2.75
N THR A 517 18.59 -48.39 1.61
CA THR A 517 17.83 -49.49 1.02
C THR A 517 18.74 -50.65 0.62
N VAL A 518 19.87 -50.38 -0.04
CA VAL A 518 20.87 -51.41 -0.37
C VAL A 518 21.40 -52.10 0.89
N GLN A 519 21.69 -51.36 1.96
CA GLN A 519 22.12 -51.94 3.24
C GLN A 519 21.03 -52.84 3.84
N LYS A 520 19.76 -52.40 3.84
CA LYS A 520 18.63 -53.21 4.31
C LYS A 520 18.52 -54.51 3.52
N ASP A 521 18.67 -54.47 2.20
CA ASP A 521 18.63 -55.66 1.35
C ASP A 521 19.81 -56.60 1.61
N PHE A 522 21.02 -56.07 1.82
CA PHE A 522 22.19 -56.87 2.20
C PHE A 522 21.98 -57.58 3.55
N VAL A 523 21.40 -56.90 4.53
CA VAL A 523 21.05 -57.50 5.83
C VAL A 523 19.99 -58.60 5.65
N ARG A 524 18.95 -58.36 4.85
CA ARG A 524 17.92 -59.38 4.57
C ARG A 524 18.49 -60.60 3.85
N LEU A 525 19.36 -60.38 2.87
CA LEU A 525 19.98 -61.46 2.10
C LEU A 525 20.94 -62.27 2.97
N SER A 526 21.76 -61.62 3.80
CA SER A 526 22.67 -62.30 4.72
C SER A 526 21.92 -63.11 5.79
N GLN A 527 20.83 -62.58 6.35
CA GLN A 527 19.95 -63.33 7.25
C GLN A 527 19.30 -64.55 6.56
N SER A 528 18.77 -64.36 5.34
CA SER A 528 18.20 -65.45 4.54
C SER A 528 19.21 -66.55 4.26
N LEU A 529 20.43 -66.18 3.87
CA LEU A 529 21.53 -67.12 3.64
C LEU A 529 21.90 -67.85 4.93
N GLN A 530 21.96 -67.17 6.07
CA GLN A 530 22.28 -67.79 7.35
C GLN A 530 21.21 -68.79 7.79
N VAL A 531 19.92 -68.47 7.57
CA VAL A 531 18.80 -69.41 7.77
C VAL A 531 18.91 -70.61 6.82
N GLN A 532 19.24 -70.40 5.55
CA GLN A 532 19.44 -71.49 4.59
C GLN A 532 20.62 -72.39 4.99
N LEU A 533 21.75 -71.82 5.41
CA LEU A 533 22.91 -72.56 5.91
C LEU A 533 22.58 -73.37 7.16
N GLU A 534 21.79 -72.80 8.08
CA GLU A 534 21.36 -73.51 9.29
C GLU A 534 20.38 -74.65 8.96
N ARG A 535 19.47 -74.45 8.00
CA ARG A 535 18.63 -75.54 7.46
C ARG A 535 19.47 -76.66 6.85
N ILE A 536 20.52 -76.33 6.10
CA ILE A 536 21.44 -77.33 5.53
C ILE A 536 22.22 -78.06 6.64
N ARG A 537 22.64 -77.37 7.69
CA ARG A 537 23.29 -78.00 8.86
C ARG A 537 22.36 -78.96 9.59
N GLN A 538 21.09 -78.58 9.79
CA GLN A 538 20.07 -79.44 10.39
C GLN A 538 19.79 -80.67 9.50
N ALA A 539 19.74 -80.49 8.17
CA ALA A 539 19.65 -81.61 7.22
C ALA A 539 20.91 -82.50 7.18
N GLY A 540 22.05 -82.04 7.71
CA GLY A 540 23.27 -82.83 7.86
C GLY A 540 23.19 -83.93 8.93
N SER A 541 22.12 -83.97 9.73
CA SER A 541 21.85 -85.05 10.70
C SER A 541 21.11 -86.25 10.11
N GLU A 542 20.65 -86.16 8.85
CA GLU A 542 20.02 -87.29 8.14
C GLU A 542 21.03 -87.96 7.21
N VAL A 543 21.00 -89.30 7.16
CA VAL A 543 21.90 -90.11 6.35
C VAL A 543 21.77 -89.69 4.87
N ARG A 544 22.85 -89.16 4.29
CA ARG A 544 22.89 -88.58 2.93
C ARG A 544 22.41 -89.54 1.82
N TRP A 545 22.39 -90.85 2.08
CA TRP A 545 21.95 -91.86 1.14
C TRP A 545 20.57 -92.38 1.52
N GLN A 546 19.56 -92.07 0.71
CA GLN A 546 18.19 -92.54 0.94
C GLN A 546 18.08 -94.04 0.64
N HIS A 547 17.39 -94.79 1.49
CA HIS A 547 17.09 -96.19 1.20
C HIS A 547 15.88 -96.30 0.26
N GLU A 548 15.86 -97.33 -0.60
CA GLU A 548 14.79 -97.51 -1.58
C GLU A 548 13.42 -97.74 -0.95
N GLU A 549 13.36 -98.15 0.32
CA GLU A 549 12.15 -98.42 1.09
C GLU A 549 11.46 -97.12 1.57
N ASP A 550 12.20 -96.02 1.69
CA ASP A 550 11.72 -94.77 2.30
C ASP A 550 11.21 -93.74 1.28
N VAL A 551 11.21 -94.07 -0.02
CA VAL A 551 10.91 -93.12 -1.10
C VAL A 551 9.81 -93.65 -2.02
N ASP A 552 8.60 -93.16 -1.84
CA ASP A 552 7.45 -93.55 -2.67
C ASP A 552 7.27 -92.68 -3.92
N GLU A 553 7.83 -91.47 -3.94
CA GLU A 553 7.67 -90.51 -5.04
C GLU A 553 8.99 -89.82 -5.42
N CYS A 554 9.15 -89.47 -6.71
CA CYS A 554 10.30 -88.71 -7.18
C CYS A 554 10.26 -87.27 -6.66
N PRO A 555 11.28 -86.75 -5.95
CA PRO A 555 11.26 -85.40 -5.37
C PRO A 555 11.21 -84.25 -6.39
N SER A 556 11.53 -84.52 -7.66
CA SER A 556 11.62 -83.49 -8.71
C SER A 556 10.35 -83.38 -9.56
N CYS A 557 9.68 -84.50 -9.85
CA CYS A 557 8.47 -84.52 -10.68
C CYS A 557 7.25 -85.12 -9.97
N HIS A 558 7.40 -85.49 -8.69
CA HIS A 558 6.37 -86.08 -7.83
C HIS A 558 5.69 -87.33 -8.42
N VAL A 559 6.37 -88.03 -9.34
CA VAL A 559 5.86 -89.27 -9.90
C VAL A 559 6.03 -90.42 -8.90
N THR A 560 4.95 -91.12 -8.57
CA THR A 560 4.99 -92.29 -7.68
C THR A 560 5.77 -93.44 -8.32
N PHE A 561 6.65 -94.05 -7.54
CA PHE A 561 7.43 -95.21 -7.93
C PHE A 561 6.57 -96.47 -7.85
N THR A 562 6.44 -97.17 -8.96
CA THR A 562 5.81 -98.49 -9.05
C THR A 562 6.87 -99.57 -9.23
N VAL A 563 6.55 -100.85 -9.04
CA VAL A 563 7.49 -101.98 -9.17
C VAL A 563 8.25 -101.99 -10.52
N THR A 564 7.65 -101.42 -11.57
CA THR A 564 8.25 -101.29 -12.91
C THR A 564 9.13 -100.05 -13.10
N LYS A 565 9.04 -99.04 -12.24
CA LYS A 565 9.84 -97.81 -12.32
C LYS A 565 11.06 -97.93 -11.41
N LYS A 566 12.23 -98.04 -12.03
CA LYS A 566 13.51 -98.14 -11.31
C LYS A 566 13.81 -96.87 -10.51
N LYS A 567 14.03 -97.03 -9.21
CA LYS A 567 14.58 -96.01 -8.29
C LYS A 567 16.08 -95.85 -8.56
N VAL A 568 16.57 -94.62 -8.71
CA VAL A 568 17.98 -94.35 -9.00
C VAL A 568 18.47 -93.19 -8.13
N HIS A 569 19.63 -93.34 -7.49
CA HIS A 569 20.23 -92.30 -6.66
C HIS A 569 21.01 -91.26 -7.48
N CYS A 570 20.87 -90.00 -7.08
CA CYS A 570 21.81 -88.95 -7.45
C CYS A 570 23.16 -89.21 -6.78
N ARG A 571 24.23 -89.30 -7.56
CA ARG A 571 25.58 -89.59 -7.02
C ARG A 571 26.20 -88.43 -6.24
N HIS A 572 25.58 -87.25 -6.26
CA HIS A 572 26.02 -86.11 -5.48
C HIS A 572 25.24 -85.96 -4.17
N CYS A 573 23.92 -85.82 -4.21
CA CYS A 573 23.09 -85.62 -3.01
C CYS A 573 22.53 -86.90 -2.38
N GLY A 574 22.68 -88.07 -3.03
CA GLY A 574 22.23 -89.37 -2.50
C GLY A 574 20.72 -89.58 -2.40
N HIS A 575 19.91 -88.64 -2.91
CA HIS A 575 18.46 -88.78 -2.99
C HIS A 575 18.03 -89.63 -4.20
N ILE A 576 16.88 -90.28 -4.10
CA ILE A 576 16.31 -91.14 -5.15
C ILE A 576 15.43 -90.33 -6.11
N PHE A 577 15.64 -90.51 -7.41
CA PHE A 577 14.83 -89.91 -8.47
C PHE A 577 14.46 -90.96 -9.52
N CYS A 578 13.50 -90.61 -10.39
CA CYS A 578 13.22 -91.40 -11.58
C CYS A 578 14.31 -91.20 -12.64
N GLN A 579 14.42 -92.17 -13.56
CA GLN A 579 15.42 -92.16 -14.63
C GLN A 579 15.40 -90.87 -15.48
N SER A 580 14.21 -90.30 -15.73
CA SER A 580 14.06 -89.06 -16.51
C SER A 580 14.61 -87.82 -15.80
N CYS A 581 14.48 -87.75 -14.46
CA CYS A 581 15.01 -86.66 -13.64
C CYS A 581 16.51 -86.82 -13.29
N LEU A 582 17.14 -87.94 -13.68
CA LEU A 582 18.58 -88.21 -13.56
C LEU A 582 19.25 -88.36 -14.92
N SER A 583 18.90 -87.48 -15.85
CA SER A 583 19.44 -87.46 -17.21
C SER A 583 20.81 -86.80 -17.32
N ARG A 584 21.14 -85.87 -16.41
CA ARG A 584 22.38 -85.09 -16.47
C ARG A 584 23.57 -85.80 -15.84
N VAL A 585 24.75 -85.62 -16.42
CA VAL A 585 26.00 -86.23 -15.99
C VAL A 585 27.04 -85.14 -15.75
N VAL A 586 27.70 -85.20 -14.60
CA VAL A 586 28.83 -84.32 -14.25
C VAL A 586 30.08 -85.16 -14.02
N ASN A 587 31.24 -84.65 -14.42
CA ASN A 587 32.51 -85.27 -14.11
C ASN A 587 32.94 -84.83 -12.71
N SER A 588 33.16 -85.79 -11.81
CA SER A 588 33.44 -85.48 -10.40
C SER A 588 34.51 -86.40 -9.80
N GLY A 589 35.20 -85.89 -8.78
CA GLY A 589 36.29 -86.55 -8.08
C GLY A 589 37.66 -86.41 -8.76
N PRO A 590 38.76 -86.85 -8.10
CA PRO A 590 40.13 -86.63 -8.57
C PRO A 590 40.46 -87.24 -9.94
N LYS A 591 39.65 -88.21 -10.39
CA LYS A 591 39.80 -88.92 -11.68
C LYS A 591 38.74 -88.53 -12.72
N GLN A 592 37.99 -87.44 -12.51
CA GLN A 592 37.00 -86.91 -13.44
C GLN A 592 35.99 -87.94 -13.98
N ARG A 593 35.42 -88.76 -13.09
CA ARG A 593 34.52 -89.85 -13.50
C ARG A 593 33.10 -89.34 -13.77
N PRO A 594 32.43 -89.82 -14.83
CA PRO A 594 31.06 -89.41 -15.15
C PRO A 594 30.07 -89.93 -14.10
N SER A 595 29.38 -88.99 -13.45
CA SER A 595 28.42 -89.25 -12.37
C SER A 595 27.07 -88.63 -12.70
N ARG A 596 26.01 -89.47 -12.73
CA ARG A 596 24.63 -88.99 -12.88
C ARG A 596 24.16 -88.23 -11.65
N VAL A 597 23.63 -87.03 -11.87
CA VAL A 597 23.16 -86.12 -10.82
C VAL A 597 21.82 -85.50 -11.20
N CYS A 598 21.03 -85.09 -10.21
CA CYS A 598 19.77 -84.39 -10.47
C CYS A 598 20.02 -82.96 -10.97
N ASP A 599 19.00 -82.31 -11.52
CA ASP A 599 19.10 -80.98 -12.13
C ASP A 599 19.63 -79.90 -11.16
N VAL A 600 19.22 -79.96 -9.89
CA VAL A 600 19.72 -79.05 -8.84
C VAL A 600 21.22 -79.25 -8.62
N CYS A 601 21.67 -80.49 -8.47
CA CYS A 601 23.09 -80.80 -8.25
C CYS A 601 23.93 -80.54 -9.49
N HIS A 602 23.40 -80.73 -10.70
CA HIS A 602 24.08 -80.36 -11.93
C HIS A 602 24.39 -78.86 -11.95
N THR A 603 23.39 -78.04 -11.63
CA THR A 603 23.54 -76.58 -11.60
C THR A 603 24.53 -76.11 -10.53
N LEU A 604 24.58 -76.79 -9.37
CA LEU A 604 25.55 -76.46 -8.31
C LEU A 604 27.00 -76.88 -8.64
N LEU A 605 27.19 -77.93 -9.44
CA LEU A 605 28.50 -78.52 -9.71
C LEU A 605 29.14 -78.04 -11.02
N VAL A 606 28.36 -77.46 -11.93
CA VAL A 606 28.83 -76.97 -13.23
C VAL A 606 28.76 -75.44 -13.23
N GLN A 607 29.93 -74.80 -13.23
CA GLN A 607 30.09 -73.34 -13.07
C GLN A 607 29.47 -72.52 -14.21
N ASP A 608 29.32 -73.11 -15.40
CA ASP A 608 28.80 -72.44 -16.60
C ASP A 608 27.28 -72.62 -16.82
N THR A 609 26.56 -73.19 -15.84
CA THR A 609 25.10 -73.35 -15.94
C THR A 609 24.37 -72.19 -15.27
N ALA A 610 23.37 -71.63 -15.96
CA ALA A 610 22.49 -70.62 -15.37
C ALA A 610 21.87 -71.14 -14.05
N PRO A 611 21.77 -70.31 -12.99
CA PRO A 611 21.22 -70.73 -11.71
C PRO A 611 19.82 -71.34 -11.87
N TYR A 612 19.50 -72.37 -11.09
CA TYR A 612 18.27 -73.16 -11.22
C TYR A 612 16.98 -72.33 -11.05
N PHE A 613 17.11 -71.12 -10.49
CA PHE A 613 16.02 -70.17 -10.25
C PHE A 613 16.00 -68.96 -11.23
N SER A 614 16.91 -68.89 -12.20
CA SER A 614 16.93 -67.83 -13.20
C SER A 614 16.06 -68.23 -14.39
N GLN A 615 14.91 -67.59 -14.56
CA GLN A 615 14.11 -67.75 -15.79
C GLN A 615 14.64 -66.91 -16.97
N GLU A 616 15.62 -66.03 -16.76
CA GLU A 616 16.24 -65.24 -17.83
C GLU A 616 17.76 -65.07 -17.64
N PRO A 617 18.55 -64.96 -18.75
CA PRO A 617 20.00 -64.70 -18.69
C PRO A 617 20.29 -63.27 -18.21
N PRO A 618 21.45 -63.02 -17.57
CA PRO A 618 21.84 -61.66 -17.18
C PRO A 618 22.06 -60.78 -18.41
N HIS A 619 21.36 -59.65 -18.49
CA HIS A 619 21.65 -58.61 -19.47
C HIS A 619 23.04 -58.04 -19.23
N THR A 620 23.85 -58.01 -20.28
CA THR A 620 25.10 -57.23 -20.31
C THR A 620 24.77 -55.74 -20.23
N PRO A 621 25.47 -54.96 -19.38
CA PRO A 621 25.30 -53.52 -19.35
C PRO A 621 26.01 -52.92 -20.57
N ASP A 622 25.25 -52.27 -21.45
CA ASP A 622 25.76 -51.26 -22.39
C ASP A 622 25.74 -49.88 -21.73
#